data_AF-A0A6J6EFG5-F1
#
_entry.id   AF-A0A6J6EFG5-F1
#
_cell.length_a   1.000
_cell.length_b   1.000
_cell.length_c   1.000
_cell.angle_alpha   90.00
_cell.angle_beta   90.00
_cell.angle_gamma   90.00
#
_symmetry.space_group_name_H-M   'P 1'
#
loop_
_entity.id
_entity.type
_entity.pdbx_description
1 polymer ?
#
loop_
_entity_poly.entity_id
_entity_poly.type
_entity_poly.pdbx_seq_one_letter_code
_entity_poly.pdbx_strand_id
1 'polypeptide(L)'
;MFNIGGGEILALLVIGMILIGPDRLPNMAADAARLLIKVKNMAQNVTNELKENLGPGYEDMQVKDLHPKALIKKHIGDVIDKSDLEVKPKPKIDPEIL
;
A
#
# COMPACT_ATOMS: atom_id res chain seq x y z
N MET A 1 -16.57 -10.38 11.86
CA MET A 1 -16.41 -10.77 10.44
C MET A 1 -17.46 -9.99 9.66
N PHE A 2 -17.08 -9.20 8.66
CA PHE A 2 -18.04 -8.45 7.83
C PHE A 2 -18.69 -9.43 6.85
N ASN A 3 -19.90 -9.89 7.17
CA ASN A 3 -20.75 -10.58 6.21
C ASN A 3 -21.53 -9.52 5.43
N ILE A 4 -20.94 -9.02 4.34
CA ILE A 4 -21.62 -8.12 3.40
C ILE A 4 -22.22 -8.96 2.28
N GLY A 5 -23.55 -9.05 2.24
CA GLY A 5 -24.34 -9.65 1.18
C GLY A 5 -24.81 -8.63 0.15
N GLY A 6 -25.55 -9.12 -0.87
CA GLY A 6 -26.03 -8.27 -1.97
C GLY A 6 -26.95 -7.13 -1.52
N GLY A 7 -27.77 -7.35 -0.47
CA GLY A 7 -28.64 -6.32 0.09
C GLY A 7 -27.88 -5.18 0.77
N GLU A 8 -26.80 -5.48 1.48
CA GLU A 8 -25.99 -4.47 2.16
C GLU A 8 -25.19 -3.61 1.16
N ILE A 9 -24.70 -4.20 0.07
CA ILE A 9 -24.09 -3.44 -1.04
C ILE A 9 -25.09 -2.46 -1.65
N LEU A 10 -26.33 -2.91 -1.89
CA LEU A 10 -27.41 -2.05 -2.39
C LEU A 10 -27.73 -0.91 -1.44
N ALA A 11 -27.82 -1.19 -0.13
CA ALA A 11 -28.04 -0.17 0.89
C ALA A 11 -26.91 0.87 0.91
N LEU A 12 -25.65 0.45 0.83
CA LEU A 12 -24.50 1.35 0.77
C LEU A 12 -24.50 2.21 -0.50
N LEU A 13 -24.89 1.65 -1.66
CA LEU A 13 -25.04 2.42 -2.89
C LEU A 13 -26.11 3.50 -2.74
N VAL A 14 -27.26 3.17 -2.17
CA VAL A 14 -28.34 4.14 -1.91
C VAL A 14 -27.86 5.25 -0.98
N ILE A 15 -27.19 4.90 0.12
CA ILE A 15 -26.62 5.87 1.05
C ILE A 15 -25.60 6.76 0.33
N GLY A 16 -24.69 6.18 -0.47
CA GLY A 16 -23.70 6.93 -1.24
C GLY A 16 -24.35 7.89 -2.24
N MET A 17 -25.40 7.46 -2.93
CA MET A 17 -26.18 8.31 -3.83
C MET A 17 -26.90 9.44 -3.10
N ILE A 18 -27.41 9.22 -1.87
CA ILE A 18 -28.05 10.28 -1.08
C ILE A 18 -27.03 11.32 -0.63
N LEU A 19 -25.85 10.88 -0.16
CA LEU A 19 -24.82 11.78 0.37
C LEU A 19 -24.15 12.62 -0.72
N ILE A 20 -23.86 12.02 -1.88
CA ILE A 20 -23.09 12.64 -2.96
C ILE A 20 -24.00 13.19 -4.06
N GLY A 21 -25.13 12.52 -4.31
CA GLY A 21 -26.01 12.72 -5.45
C GLY A 21 -25.84 11.65 -6.53
N PRO A 22 -26.93 11.08 -7.08
CA PRO A 22 -26.86 10.01 -8.09
C PRO A 22 -26.19 10.47 -9.39
N ASP A 23 -26.30 11.75 -9.74
CA ASP A 23 -25.66 12.32 -10.94
C ASP A 23 -24.17 12.59 -10.75
N ARG A 24 -23.72 12.83 -9.51
CA ARG A 24 -22.33 13.21 -9.20
C ARG A 24 -21.45 12.00 -8.95
N LEU A 25 -21.98 10.96 -8.33
CA LEU A 25 -21.25 9.72 -8.03
C LEU A 25 -20.52 9.11 -9.24
N PRO A 26 -21.16 8.89 -10.41
CA PRO A 26 -20.48 8.30 -11.57
C PRO A 26 -19.37 9.20 -12.12
N ASN A 27 -19.58 10.53 -12.12
CA ASN A 27 -18.59 11.49 -12.56
C ASN A 27 -17.36 11.49 -11.63
N MET A 28 -17.57 11.52 -10.31
CA MET A 28 -16.49 11.46 -9.33
C MET A 28 -15.70 10.14 -9.41
N ALA A 29 -16.39 9.02 -9.60
CA ALA A 29 -15.73 7.72 -9.80
C ALA A 29 -14.87 7.71 -11.07
N ALA A 30 -15.39 8.26 -12.18
CA ALA A 30 -14.65 8.38 -13.43
C ALA A 30 -13.41 9.27 -13.28
N ASP A 31 -13.51 10.39 -12.59
CA ASP A 31 -12.39 11.30 -12.36
C ASP A 31 -11.33 10.68 -11.45
N ALA A 32 -11.74 9.96 -10.40
CA ALA A 32 -10.82 9.19 -9.56
C ALA A 32 -10.09 8.11 -10.38
N ALA A 33 -10.80 7.39 -11.24
CA ALA A 33 -10.19 6.39 -12.12
C ALA A 33 -9.17 7.02 -13.09
N ARG A 34 -9.51 8.16 -13.69
CA ARG A 34 -8.60 8.92 -14.56
C ARG A 34 -7.35 9.38 -13.81
N LEU A 35 -7.51 9.85 -12.58
CA LEU A 35 -6.39 10.26 -11.74
C LEU A 35 -5.45 9.07 -11.46
N LEU A 36 -6.01 7.92 -11.08
CA LEU A 36 -5.22 6.70 -10.83
C LEU A 36 -4.46 6.25 -12.08
N ILE A 37 -5.10 6.27 -13.26
CA ILE A 37 -4.45 5.95 -14.53
C ILE A 37 -3.32 6.93 -14.83
N LYS A 38 -3.55 8.24 -14.62
CA LYS A 38 -2.54 9.27 -14.84
C LYS A 38 -1.32 9.08 -13.94
N VAL A 39 -1.55 8.80 -12.66
CA VAL A 39 -0.47 8.52 -11.69
C VAL A 39 0.30 7.27 -12.09
N LYS A 40 -0.39 6.19 -12.46
CA LYS A 40 0.24 4.95 -12.95
C LYS A 40 1.14 5.25 -14.16
N ASN A 41 0.62 5.95 -15.16
CA ASN A 41 1.37 6.25 -16.38
C ASN A 41 2.60 7.14 -16.09
N MET A 42 2.45 8.12 -15.19
CA MET A 42 3.57 8.96 -14.75
C MET A 42 4.66 8.13 -14.08
N ALA A 43 4.30 7.22 -13.17
CA ALA A 43 5.27 6.34 -12.51
C ALA A 43 5.99 5.43 -13.52
N GLN A 44 5.26 4.91 -14.52
CA GLN A 44 5.85 4.10 -15.60
C GLN A 44 6.83 4.90 -16.45
N ASN A 45 6.46 6.13 -16.85
CA ASN A 45 7.33 7.00 -17.66
C ASN A 45 8.62 7.34 -16.93
N VAL A 46 8.54 7.78 -15.68
CA VAL A 46 9.73 8.08 -14.86
C VAL A 46 10.62 6.84 -14.72
N THR A 47 10.02 5.67 -14.51
CA THR A 47 10.80 4.41 -14.42
C THR A 47 11.52 4.11 -15.74
N ASN A 48 10.86 4.31 -16.88
CA ASN A 48 11.46 4.12 -18.20
C ASN A 48 12.60 5.10 -18.46
N GLU A 49 12.41 6.38 -18.13
CA GLU A 49 13.44 7.42 -18.27
C GLU A 49 14.68 7.11 -17.39
N LEU A 50 14.48 6.65 -16.15
CA LEU A 50 15.58 6.23 -15.28
C LEU A 50 16.31 5.00 -15.83
N LYS A 51 15.57 4.03 -16.39
CA LYS A 51 16.15 2.83 -17.02
C LYS A 51 16.99 3.17 -18.24
N GLU A 52 16.54 4.10 -19.07
CA GLU A 52 17.24 4.54 -20.29
C GLU A 52 18.49 5.37 -19.98
N ASN A 53 18.48 6.19 -18.91
CA ASN A 53 19.57 7.12 -18.62
C ASN A 53 20.61 6.59 -17.61
N LEU A 54 20.30 5.61 -16.76
CA LEU A 54 21.23 5.16 -15.70
C LEU A 54 22.13 3.97 -16.11
N GLY A 55 21.94 3.37 -17.28
CA GLY A 55 22.82 2.30 -17.79
C GLY A 55 22.70 0.94 -17.06
N PRO A 56 23.45 -0.08 -17.53
CA PRO A 56 23.30 -1.48 -17.11
C PRO A 56 23.61 -1.64 -15.61
N GLY A 57 22.59 -2.03 -14.84
CA GLY A 57 22.60 -2.07 -13.37
C GLY A 57 21.22 -1.77 -12.76
N TYR A 58 20.33 -1.12 -13.51
CA TYR A 58 18.93 -0.86 -13.15
C TYR A 58 17.93 -1.59 -14.07
N GLU A 59 18.41 -2.43 -14.99
CA GLU A 59 17.58 -3.14 -15.98
C GLU A 59 16.58 -4.12 -15.35
N ASP A 60 16.88 -4.57 -14.12
CA ASP A 60 16.06 -5.48 -13.31
C ASP A 60 15.09 -4.79 -12.34
N MET A 61 14.99 -3.46 -12.36
CA MET A 61 13.92 -2.73 -11.66
C MET A 61 12.59 -2.95 -12.41
N GLN A 62 11.98 -4.12 -12.21
CA GLN A 62 10.66 -4.41 -12.75
C GLN A 62 9.65 -3.52 -12.02
N VAL A 63 8.79 -2.81 -12.76
CA VAL A 63 7.68 -1.98 -12.24
C VAL A 63 6.78 -2.77 -11.25
N LYS A 64 6.84 -4.11 -11.29
CA LYS A 64 6.16 -5.04 -10.40
C LYS A 64 6.72 -5.07 -8.96
N ASP A 65 7.98 -4.67 -8.76
CA ASP A 65 8.62 -4.54 -7.44
C ASP A 65 8.33 -3.20 -6.76
N LEU A 66 7.62 -2.28 -7.44
CA LEU A 66 7.06 -1.06 -6.84
C LEU A 66 5.70 -1.30 -6.15
N HIS A 67 5.27 -2.56 -6.00
CA HIS A 67 4.16 -2.85 -5.09
C HIS A 67 4.60 -2.44 -3.68
N PRO A 68 3.83 -1.59 -2.96
CA PRO A 68 4.20 -1.18 -1.61
C PRO A 68 4.44 -2.39 -0.71
N LYS A 69 3.72 -3.50 -0.92
CA LYS A 69 3.97 -4.77 -0.24
C LYS A 69 5.32 -5.42 -0.56
N ALA A 70 5.81 -5.33 -1.80
CA ALA A 70 7.10 -5.87 -2.21
C ALA A 70 8.26 -4.97 -1.72
N LEU A 71 8.11 -3.64 -1.80
CA LEU A 71 9.06 -2.68 -1.23
C LEU A 71 9.16 -2.78 0.29
N ILE A 72 8.02 -2.90 0.98
CA ILE A 72 7.95 -3.16 2.42
C ILE A 72 8.60 -4.50 2.74
N LYS A 73 8.32 -5.57 1.98
CA LYS A 73 8.95 -6.87 2.21
C LYS A 73 10.47 -6.82 2.04
N LYS A 74 10.99 -6.04 1.07
CA LYS A 74 12.44 -5.89 0.83
C LYS A 74 13.10 -5.01 1.90
N HIS A 75 12.52 -3.86 2.25
CA HIS A 75 13.08 -2.96 3.27
C HIS A 75 12.84 -3.45 4.70
N ILE A 76 11.69 -4.04 5.02
CA ILE A 76 11.45 -4.66 6.32
C ILE A 76 12.19 -5.99 6.42
N GLY A 77 12.37 -6.75 5.33
CA GLY A 77 13.28 -7.90 5.30
C GLY A 77 14.70 -7.51 5.68
N ASP A 78 15.24 -6.46 5.06
CA ASP A 78 16.58 -5.93 5.37
C ASP A 78 16.69 -5.33 6.79
N VAL A 79 15.60 -4.82 7.35
CA VAL A 79 15.56 -4.29 8.73
C VAL A 79 15.40 -5.42 9.75
N ILE A 80 14.57 -6.43 9.49
CA ILE A 80 14.38 -7.58 10.38
C ILE A 80 15.67 -8.41 10.45
N ASP A 81 16.38 -8.63 9.35
CA ASP A 81 17.68 -9.32 9.34
C ASP A 81 18.78 -8.53 10.09
N LYS A 82 18.62 -7.21 10.24
CA LYS A 82 19.53 -6.34 11.01
C LYS A 82 19.06 -6.05 12.45
N SER A 83 17.88 -6.52 12.87
CA SER A 83 17.30 -6.23 14.20
C SER A 83 17.39 -7.38 15.20
N ASP A 84 17.97 -8.52 14.83
CA ASP A 84 18.17 -9.66 15.73
C ASP A 84 19.32 -9.47 16.75
N LEU A 85 19.78 -8.23 16.96
CA LEU A 85 20.71 -7.89 18.03
C LEU A 85 20.04 -6.91 19.01
N GLU A 86 19.78 -7.46 20.20
CA GLU A 86 19.55 -6.76 21.48
C GLU A 86 18.12 -6.33 21.83
N VAL A 87 17.24 -7.31 22.09
CA VAL A 87 16.31 -7.18 23.23
C VAL A 87 16.45 -8.41 24.15
N LYS A 88 17.43 -8.34 25.06
CA LYS A 88 17.33 -9.01 26.35
C LYS A 88 17.51 -7.95 27.44
N PRO A 89 16.46 -7.74 28.23
CA PRO A 89 16.61 -8.10 29.62
C PRO A 89 15.39 -8.89 30.11
N LYS A 90 15.63 -10.10 30.65
CA LYS A 90 14.66 -10.76 31.52
C LYS A 90 14.83 -10.12 32.91
N PRO A 91 13.85 -9.40 33.47
CA PRO A 91 13.91 -8.98 34.85
C PRO A 91 13.82 -10.23 35.74
N LYS A 92 14.91 -10.54 36.47
CA LYS A 92 14.83 -11.42 37.64
C LYS A 92 14.31 -10.55 38.78
N ILE A 93 13.13 -10.87 39.28
CA ILE A 93 12.61 -10.32 40.53
C ILE A 93 13.21 -11.19 41.62
N ASP A 94 14.21 -10.67 42.33
CA ASP A 94 14.79 -11.35 43.49
C ASP A 94 13.79 -11.24 44.66
N PRO A 95 13.31 -12.36 45.23
CA PRO A 95 12.31 -12.34 46.29
C PRO A 95 12.88 -12.11 47.70
N GLU A 96 14.03 -11.45 47.85
CA GLU A 96 14.70 -11.23 49.15
C GLU A 96 14.51 -9.81 49.73
N ILE A 97 13.37 -9.18 49.49
CA ILE A 97 13.00 -7.98 50.25
C ILE A 97 11.59 -8.16 50.82
N LEU A 98 11.52 -8.89 51.94
CA LEU A 98 10.47 -8.82 52.97
C LEU A 98 11.03 -9.33 54.30
#